data_AF-A0A3L6JJL2-F1
#
_entry.id   AF-A0A3L6JJL2-F1
#
_cell.length_a   1.000
_cell.length_b   1.000
_cell.length_c   1.000
_cell.angle_alpha   90.00
_cell.angle_beta   90.00
_cell.angle_gamma   90.00
#
_symmetry.space_group_name_H-M   'P 1'
#
loop_
_entity.id
_entity.type
_entity.pdbx_description
1 polymer ?
#
loop_
_entity_poly.entity_id
_entity_poly.type
_entity_poly.pdbx_seq_one_letter_code
_entity_poly.pdbx_strand_id
1 'polypeptide(L)' 'MLHVILLDCALELVPSEISSFKEVQKQAGRRGKKPNEILLDQTHHGRAMTKLDRADRRGRPDIVFH' A
#
# COMPACT_ATOMS: atom_id res chain seq x y z
N MET A 1 25.68 -16.67 14.56
CA MET A 1 24.83 -15.47 14.40
C MET A 1 23.85 -15.75 13.28
N LEU A 2 22.55 -15.64 13.53
CA LEU A 2 21.53 -15.86 12.50
C LEU A 2 21.15 -14.52 11.87
N HIS A 3 21.14 -14.46 10.55
CA HIS A 3 20.60 -13.35 9.78
C HIS A 3 19.39 -13.84 9.00
N VAL A 4 18.31 -13.08 9.06
CA VAL A 4 17.09 -13.31 8.27
C VAL A 4 16.87 -12.06 7.44
N ILE A 5 16.61 -12.24 6.14
CA ILE A 5 16.34 -11.17 5.20
C ILE A 5 14.99 -11.47 4.57
N LEU A 6 14.05 -10.54 4.71
CA LEU A 6 12.78 -10.57 4.01
C LEU A 6 12.96 -9.89 2.66
N LEU A 7 12.71 -10.64 1.58
CA LEU A 7 12.82 -10.16 0.20
C LEU A 7 11.43 -9.91 -0.38
N ASP A 8 11.33 -8.99 -1.33
CA ASP A 8 10.11 -8.64 -2.05
C ASP A 8 8.90 -8.36 -1.12
N CYS A 9 9.18 -7.66 -0.02
CA CYS A 9 8.15 -7.22 0.91
C CYS A 9 7.12 -6.31 0.23
N ALA A 10 5.84 -6.62 0.38
CA ALA A 10 4.72 -5.83 -0.15
C ALA A 10 4.47 -4.56 0.68
N LEU A 11 5.53 -3.80 0.97
CA LEU A 11 5.57 -2.62 1.81
C LEU A 11 6.01 -1.41 0.98
N GLU A 12 5.06 -0.54 0.69
CA GLU A 12 5.28 0.68 -0.08
C GLU A 12 4.24 1.75 0.27
N LEU A 13 4.53 3.00 -0.10
CA LEU A 13 3.54 4.07 -0.05
C LEU A 13 2.57 3.93 -1.22
N VAL A 14 1.39 4.52 -1.10
CA VAL A 14 0.42 4.55 -2.20
C VAL A 14 1.05 5.19 -3.45
N PRO A 15 1.04 4.49 -4.60
CA PRO A 15 1.58 5.00 -5.86
C PRO A 15 0.74 6.15 -6.44
N SER A 16 1.39 7.04 -7.20
CA SER A 16 0.75 8.16 -7.90
C SER A 16 -0.37 7.75 -8.86
N GLU A 17 -0.27 6.55 -9.42
CA GLU A 17 -1.18 5.95 -10.38
C GLU A 17 -2.58 5.77 -9.79
N ILE A 18 -2.65 5.59 -8.47
CA ILE A 18 -3.91 5.41 -7.74
C ILE A 18 -4.19 6.51 -6.70
N SER A 19 -3.32 7.52 -6.57
CA SER A 19 -3.44 8.56 -5.55
C SER A 19 -4.67 9.47 -5.74
N SER A 20 -5.22 9.52 -6.95
CA SER A 20 -6.41 10.31 -7.30
C SER A 20 -7.74 9.60 -7.02
N PHE A 21 -7.72 8.31 -6.67
CA PHE A 21 -8.93 7.55 -6.40
C PHE A 21 -9.60 8.01 -5.09
N LYS A 22 -10.93 8.12 -5.11
CA LYS A 22 -11.71 8.71 -4.01
C LYS A 22 -11.52 7.96 -2.70
N GLU A 23 -11.46 6.62 -2.72
CA GLU A 23 -11.22 5.79 -1.55
C GLU A 23 -9.86 6.06 -0.90
N VAL A 24 -8.82 6.25 -1.71
CA VAL A 24 -7.46 6.55 -1.27
C VAL A 24 -7.41 7.96 -0.66
N GLN A 25 -7.96 8.96 -1.35
CA GLN A 25 -8.01 10.34 -0.85
C GLN A 25 -8.79 10.43 0.46
N LYS A 26 -9.91 9.72 0.57
CA LYS A 26 -10.72 9.67 1.80
C LYS A 26 -9.93 9.09 2.97
N GLN A 27 -9.17 8.01 2.76
CA GLN A 27 -8.32 7.45 3.80
C GLN A 27 -7.19 8.39 4.19
N ALA A 28 -6.51 8.98 3.21
CA ALA A 28 -5.43 9.94 3.44
C ALA A 28 -5.93 11.14 4.25
N GLY A 29 -7.08 11.70 3.86
CA GLY A 29 -7.75 12.79 4.59
C GLY A 29 -8.11 12.43 6.03
N ARG A 30 -8.63 11.21 6.27
CA ARG A 30 -8.89 10.71 7.64
C ARG A 30 -7.61 10.63 8.50
N ARG A 31 -6.46 10.43 7.86
CA ARG A 31 -5.14 10.38 8.53
C ARG A 31 -4.44 11.74 8.57
N GLY A 32 -5.03 12.80 8.00
CA GLY A 32 -4.40 14.11 7.90
C GLY A 32 -3.13 14.12 7.04
N LYS A 33 -3.02 13.20 6.07
CA LYS A 33 -1.84 13.03 5.21
C LYS A 33 -2.22 13.14 3.73
N LYS A 34 -1.22 13.34 2.88
CA LYS A 34 -1.41 13.21 1.42
C LYS A 34 -1.56 11.72 1.04
N PRO A 35 -2.25 11.41 -0.07
CA PRO A 35 -2.39 10.05 -0.56
C PRO A 35 -1.07 9.30 -0.68
N ASN A 36 -0.03 9.93 -1.22
CA ASN A 36 1.30 9.33 -1.38
C ASN A 36 2.13 9.26 -0.07
N GLU A 37 1.55 9.60 1.08
CA GLU A 37 2.21 9.56 2.40
C GLU A 37 1.59 8.47 3.32
N ILE A 38 0.65 7.66 2.81
CA ILE A 38 0.08 6.52 3.52
C ILE A 38 0.55 5.21 2.87
N LEU A 39 0.55 4.12 3.64
CA LEU A 39 0.90 2.78 3.14
C LEU A 39 -0.15 2.27 2.16
N LEU A 40 0.30 1.59 1.11
CA LEU A 40 -0.56 0.79 0.26
C LEU A 40 -1.05 -0.44 1.04
N ASP A 41 -2.36 -0.70 1.04
CA ASP A 41 -2.97 -1.79 1.78
C ASP A 41 -4.17 -2.33 1.02
N GLN A 42 -4.16 -3.62 0.70
CA GLN A 42 -5.21 -4.31 -0.06
C GLN A 42 -6.56 -4.28 0.64
N THR A 43 -6.58 -4.28 1.98
CA THR A 43 -7.81 -4.21 2.79
C THR A 43 -8.55 -2.91 2.54
N HIS A 44 -7.82 -1.82 2.27
CA HIS A 44 -8.40 -0.50 2.10
C HIS A 44 -8.45 -0.02 0.64
N HIS A 45 -7.45 -0.36 -0.15
CA HIS A 45 -7.23 0.15 -1.50
C HIS A 45 -7.50 -0.89 -2.59
N GLY A 46 -8.00 -2.08 -2.25
CA GLY A 46 -8.11 -3.22 -3.16
C GLY A 46 -8.77 -2.92 -4.51
N ARG A 47 -9.81 -2.06 -4.55
CA ARG A 47 -10.44 -1.64 -5.81
C ARG A 47 -9.50 -0.79 -6.67
N ALA A 48 -8.85 0.21 -6.09
CA ALA A 48 -7.90 1.08 -6.80
C ALA A 48 -6.67 0.28 -7.27
N MET A 49 -6.20 -0.67 -6.45
CA MET A 49 -5.05 -1.52 -6.75
C MET A 49 -5.23 -2.37 -8.02
N THR A 50 -6.47 -2.62 -8.49
CA THR A 50 -6.70 -3.30 -9.78
C THR A 50 -6.13 -2.56 -11.00
N LYS A 51 -5.70 -1.30 -10.82
CA LYS A 51 -5.04 -0.48 -11.85
C LYS A 51 -3.52 -0.47 -11.75
N LEU A 52 -2.95 -1.09 -10.72
CA LEU A 52 -1.52 -1.20 -10.55
C LEU A 52 -0.97 -2.42 -11.27
N ASP A 53 0.22 -2.28 -11.83
CA ASP A 53 0.97 -3.44 -12.29
C ASP A 53 1.34 -4.34 -11.11
N ARG A 54 1.27 -5.66 -11.33
CA ARG A 54 1.56 -6.72 -10.35
C ARG A 54 0.86 -6.54 -9.00
N ALA A 55 -0.40 -6.09 -9.04
CA ALA A 55 -1.20 -5.79 -7.85
C ALA A 55 -1.35 -6.98 -6.87
N ASP A 56 -1.23 -8.21 -7.35
CA ASP A 56 -1.23 -9.46 -6.58
C ASP A 56 -0.04 -9.57 -5.61
N ARG A 57 1.05 -8.82 -5.83
CA ARG A 57 2.26 -8.83 -5.01
C ARG A 57 2.45 -7.59 -4.15
N ARG A 58 1.43 -6.71 -4.07
CA ARG A 58 1.53 -5.37 -3.48
C ARG A 58 0.53 -5.19 -2.34
N GLY A 59 0.78 -4.20 -1.49
CA GLY A 59 -0.19 -3.76 -0.47
C GLY A 59 -0.54 -4.80 0.60
N ARG A 60 0.44 -5.61 1.04
CA ARG A 60 0.29 -6.56 2.16
C ARG A 60 1.33 -6.30 3.24
N PRO A 61 1.32 -5.10 3.86
CA PRO A 61 2.29 -4.74 4.89
C PRO A 61 2.15 -5.59 6.16
N ASP A 62 0.99 -6.22 6.36
CA ASP A 62 0.72 -7.15 7.46
C ASP A 62 1.69 -8.34 7.47
N ILE A 63 2.10 -8.86 6.31
CA ILE A 63 3.03 -10.00 6.20
C ILE A 63 4.41 -9.67 6.77
N VAL A 64 4.84 -8.41 6.65
CA VAL A 64 6.15 -7.93 7.11
C VAL A 64 6.11 -7.58 8.59
N PHE A 65 4.93 -7.21 9.10
CA PHE A 65 4.74 -6.78 10.47
C PHE A 65 4.69 -7.94 11.47
N HIS A 66 4.12 -9.08 11.06
CA HIS A 66 3.98 -10.28 11.88
C HIS A 66 5.26 -11.13 11.91
#